data_AF-A0A2G0W842-F1
#
_entry.id   AF-A0A2G0W842-F1
#
_cell.length_a   1.000
_cell.length_b   1.000
_cell.length_c   1.000
_cell.angle_alpha   90.00
_cell.angle_beta   90.00
_cell.angle_gamma   90.00
#
_symmetry.space_group_name_H-M   'P 1'
#
loop_
_entity.id
_entity.type
_entity.pdbx_description
1 polymer ?
#
loop_
_entity_poly.entity_id
_entity_poly.type
_entity_poly.pdbx_seq_one_letter_code
_entity_poly.pdbx_strand_id
1 'polypeptide(L)' 'MTDNFILAANQRQSQLEAAKAAFFASGGQMQIGPGVPDHPLPPVRKSTIDPETVLKRKKPALSRTERGTLRKMAASI' A
#
# COMPACT_ATOMS: atom_id res chain seq x y z
N MET A 1 35.06 -5.26 -2.90
CA MET A 1 34.13 -6.41 -2.68
C MET A 1 32.81 -6.27 -3.44
N THR A 2 32.55 -5.18 -4.15
CA THR A 2 31.35 -4.95 -4.98
C THR A 2 31.43 -5.58 -6.36
N ASP A 3 32.64 -5.76 -6.89
CA ASP A 3 32.86 -6.06 -8.30
C ASP A 3 32.39 -7.46 -8.69
N ASN A 4 32.52 -8.44 -7.79
CA ASN A 4 32.02 -9.80 -8.01
C ASN A 4 30.49 -9.85 -8.14
N PHE A 5 29.77 -9.01 -7.39
CA PHE A 5 28.30 -8.95 -7.49
C PHE A 5 27.85 -8.35 -8.82
N ILE A 6 28.59 -7.36 -9.33
CA ILE A 6 28.32 -6.72 -10.63
C ILE A 6 28.57 -7.73 -11.77
N LEU A 7 29.68 -8.47 -11.72
CA LEU A 7 30.00 -9.50 -12.70
C LEU A 7 28.93 -10.61 -12.71
N ALA A 8 28.51 -11.08 -11.54
CA ALA A 8 27.45 -12.08 -11.41
C ALA A 8 26.08 -11.57 -11.92
N ALA A 9 25.77 -10.29 -11.69
CA ALA A 9 24.56 -9.67 -12.20
C ALA A 9 24.58 -9.56 -13.74
N ASN A 10 25.71 -9.15 -14.32
CA ASN A 10 25.90 -9.07 -15.76
C ASN A 10 25.77 -10.44 -16.43
N GLN A 11 26.34 -11.49 -15.83
CA GLN A 11 26.22 -12.84 -16.34
C GLN A 11 24.78 -13.37 -16.26
N ARG A 12 24.03 -13.06 -15.19
CA ARG A 12 22.60 -13.39 -15.14
C ARG A 12 21.80 -12.63 -16.19
N GLN A 13 22.12 -11.35 -16.41
CA GLN A 13 21.43 -10.53 -17.40
C GLN A 13 21.58 -11.12 -18.80
N SER A 14 22.79 -11.50 -19.21
CA SER A 14 23.02 -12.11 -20.53
C SER A 14 22.30 -13.45 -20.71
N GLN A 15 22.23 -14.27 -19.66
CA GLN A 15 21.48 -15.53 -19.66
C GLN A 15 19.98 -15.29 -19.87
N LEU A 16 19.40 -14.28 -19.20
CA LEU A 16 17.99 -13.92 -19.36
C LEU A 16 17.68 -13.39 -20.76
N GLU A 17 18.58 -12.60 -21.34
CA GLU A 17 18.44 -12.07 -22.70
C GLU A 17 18.48 -13.20 -23.75
N ALA A 18 19.41 -14.14 -23.60
CA ALA A 18 19.48 -15.32 -24.47
C ALA A 18 18.19 -16.17 -24.38
N ALA A 19 17.69 -16.40 -23.16
CA ALA A 19 16.45 -17.15 -22.94
C ALA A 19 15.22 -16.42 -23.53
N LYS A 20 15.15 -15.09 -23.38
CA LYS A 20 14.11 -14.26 -24.02
C LYS A 20 14.15 -14.38 -25.54
N ALA A 21 15.33 -14.24 -26.14
CA ALA A 21 15.50 -14.34 -27.59
C ALA A 21 15.04 -15.72 -28.11
N ALA A 22 15.41 -16.80 -27.43
CA ALA A 22 14.97 -18.15 -27.78
C ALA A 22 13.45 -18.32 -27.67
N PHE A 23 12.81 -17.77 -26.63
CA PHE A 23 11.36 -17.80 -26.44
C PHE A 23 10.60 -17.06 -27.55
N PHE A 24 11.08 -15.89 -27.96
CA PHE A 24 10.45 -15.15 -29.06
C PHE A 24 10.72 -15.78 -30.43
N ALA A 25 11.90 -16.37 -30.64
CA ALA A 25 12.24 -17.09 -31.86
C ALA A 25 11.39 -18.37 -32.06
N SER A 26 10.95 -19.01 -30.97
CA SER A 26 10.03 -20.16 -31.04
C SER A 26 8.55 -19.77 -31.25
N GLY A 27 8.27 -18.48 -31.46
CA GLY A 27 6.91 -17.96 -31.67
C GLY A 27 6.15 -17.60 -30.40
N GLY A 28 6.84 -17.57 -29.24
CA GLY A 28 6.27 -17.13 -27.97
C GLY A 28 5.74 -15.69 -28.05
N GLN A 29 4.60 -15.43 -27.41
CA GLN A 29 3.97 -14.12 -27.35
C GLN A 29 4.03 -13.57 -25.92
N MET A 30 4.30 -12.28 -25.79
CA MET A 30 4.22 -11.59 -24.50
C MET A 30 2.77 -11.18 -24.23
N GLN A 31 2.27 -11.47 -23.03
CA GLN A 31 1.01 -10.94 -22.54
C GLN A 31 1.27 -10.12 -21.28
N ILE A 32 0.77 -8.90 -21.27
CA ILE A 32 0.72 -8.07 -20.07
C ILE A 32 -0.53 -8.51 -19.31
N GLY A 33 -0.35 -9.15 -18.15
CA GLY A 33 -1.45 -9.48 -17.26
C GLY A 33 -2.11 -8.21 -16.71
N PRO A 34 -3.35 -8.30 -16.20
CA PRO A 34 -3.97 -7.17 -15.51
C PRO A 34 -3.06 -6.74 -14.35
N GLY A 35 -2.78 -5.44 -14.28
CA GLY A 35 -2.07 -4.87 -13.13
C GLY A 35 -2.89 -5.03 -11.85
N VAL A 36 -2.20 -5.09 -10.71
CA VAL A 36 -2.87 -4.88 -9.42
C VAL A 36 -3.28 -3.40 -9.38
N PRO A 37 -4.54 -3.06 -9.08
CA PRO A 37 -4.94 -1.67 -8.98
C PRO A 37 -4.12 -0.97 -7.90
N ASP A 38 -3.51 0.18 -8.23
CA ASP A 38 -2.74 1.01 -7.28
C ASP A 38 -3.55 1.39 -6.05
N HIS A 39 -4.88 1.40 -6.19
CA HIS A 39 -5.84 1.60 -5.13
C HIS A 39 -6.79 0.39 -5.05
N PRO A 40 -6.50 -0.60 -4.19
CA PRO A 40 -7.45 -1.68 -3.94
C PRO A 40 -8.75 -1.07 -3.41
N LEU A 41 -9.88 -1.59 -3.89
CA LEU A 41 -11.19 -1.17 -3.40
C LEU A 41 -11.24 -1.37 -1.88
N PRO A 42 -11.69 -0.37 -1.10
CA PRO A 42 -11.82 -0.53 0.34
C PRO A 42 -12.81 -1.66 0.64
N PRO A 43 -12.62 -2.38 1.75
CA PRO A 43 -13.53 -3.45 2.14
C PRO A 43 -14.95 -2.93 2.28
N VAL A 44 -15.92 -3.73 1.82
CA VAL A 44 -17.35 -3.40 1.93
C VAL A 44 -17.70 -3.19 3.41
N ARG A 45 -18.32 -2.06 3.72
CA ARG A 45 -18.79 -1.78 5.08
C ARG A 45 -19.87 -2.80 5.46
N LYS A 46 -19.76 -3.39 6.64
CA LYS A 46 -20.82 -4.26 7.19
C LYS A 46 -22.10 -3.43 7.40
N SER A 47 -23.26 -3.99 7.08
CA SER A 47 -24.57 -3.37 7.35
C SER A 47 -24.88 -3.27 8.84
N THR A 48 -24.42 -4.26 9.61
CA THR A 48 -24.56 -4.31 11.06
C THR A 48 -23.19 -4.08 11.71
N ILE A 49 -23.14 -3.10 12.61
CA ILE A 49 -21.98 -2.83 13.47
C ILE A 49 -22.30 -3.38 14.85
N ASP A 50 -21.39 -4.15 15.43
CA ASP A 50 -21.52 -4.63 16.81
C ASP A 50 -21.61 -3.42 17.78
N PRO A 51 -22.68 -3.27 18.58
CA PRO A 51 -22.84 -2.14 19.49
C PRO A 51 -21.68 -2.00 20.47
N GLU A 52 -21.07 -3.10 20.90
CA GLU A 52 -19.89 -3.10 21.77
C GLU A 52 -18.70 -2.38 21.09
N THR A 53 -18.60 -2.46 19.77
CA THR A 53 -17.54 -1.75 19.02
C THR A 53 -17.82 -0.27 18.85
N VAL A 54 -19.09 0.17 18.89
CA VAL A 54 -19.46 1.60 18.77
C VAL A 54 -19.26 2.33 20.09
N LEU A 55 -19.72 1.75 21.19
CA LEU A 55 -19.61 2.33 22.53
C LEU A 55 -18.14 2.47 22.96
N LYS A 56 -17.29 1.47 22.67
CA LYS A 56 -15.84 1.50 22.96
C LYS A 56 -15.06 2.50 22.11
N ARG A 57 -15.57 2.84 20.91
CA ARG A 57 -14.95 3.81 20.00
C ARG A 57 -15.41 5.24 20.23
N LYS A 58 -16.54 5.45 20.89
CA LYS A 58 -17.07 6.79 21.14
C LYS A 58 -16.14 7.50 22.13
N LYS A 59 -15.46 8.56 21.65
CA LYS A 59 -14.66 9.43 22.53
C LYS A 59 -15.56 9.97 23.65
N PRO A 60 -15.06 10.05 24.90
CA PRO A 60 -15.81 10.64 25.99
C PRO A 60 -16.19 12.08 25.64
N ALA A 61 -17.37 12.49 26.11
CA ALA A 61 -17.81 13.87 25.93
C ALA A 61 -16.89 14.80 26.73
N LEU A 62 -16.43 15.89 26.11
CA LEU A 62 -15.63 16.91 26.78
C LEU A 62 -16.45 17.58 27.89
N SER A 63 -15.81 17.73 29.04
CA SER A 63 -16.35 18.48 30.17
C SER A 63 -16.52 19.96 29.83
N ARG A 64 -17.27 20.70 30.65
CA ARG A 64 -17.49 22.14 30.45
C ARG A 64 -16.19 22.93 30.56
N THR A 65 -15.28 22.52 31.44
CA THR A 65 -13.99 23.18 31.67
C THR A 65 -13.05 22.97 30.49
N GLU A 66 -12.91 21.75 29.97
CA GLU A 66 -12.10 21.43 28.78
C GLU A 66 -12.61 22.18 27.54
N ARG A 67 -13.94 22.28 27.37
CA ARG A 67 -14.49 23.12 26.30
C ARG A 67 -14.13 24.59 26.46
N GLY A 68 -14.07 25.09 27.70
CA GLY A 68 -13.65 26.45 28.00
C GLY A 68 -12.18 26.72 27.68
N THR A 69 -11.28 25.78 27.99
CA THR A 69 -9.85 25.91 27.68
C THR A 69 -9.59 25.88 26.17
N LEU A 70 -10.21 24.93 25.44
CA LEU A 70 -10.09 24.85 23.98
C LEU A 70 -10.59 26.12 23.28
N ARG A 71 -11.69 26.73 23.76
CA ARG A 71 -12.18 28.00 23.22
C ARG A 71 -11.21 29.15 23.44
N LYS A 72 -10.57 29.24 24.61
CA LYS A 72 -9.57 30.27 24.91
C LYS A 72 -8.34 30.10 24.01
N MET A 73 -7.85 28.87 23.84
CA MET A 73 -6.74 28.55 22.93
C MET A 73 -7.06 28.91 21.47
N ALA A 74 -8.28 28.62 21.02
CA ALA A 74 -8.71 28.95 19.66
C ALA A 74 -8.87 30.46 19.44
N ALA A 75 -9.29 31.21 20.45
CA ALA A 75 -9.44 32.67 20.37
C ALA A 75 -8.10 33.43 20.49
N SER A 76 -7.03 32.76 20.91
CA SER A 76 -5.67 33.33 21.00
C SER A 76 -4.82 33.11 19.74
N ILE A 77 -5.41 32.57 18.67
CA ILE A 77 -4.85 32.47 17.31
C ILE A 77 -5.47 33.58 16.47
#